data_AF-A0A1I5H1B5-F1
#
_entry.id   AF-A0A1I5H1B5-F1
#
_cell.length_a   1.000
_cell.length_b   1.000
_cell.length_c   1.000
_cell.angle_alpha   90.00
_cell.angle_beta   90.00
_cell.angle_gamma   90.00
#
_symmetry.space_group_name_H-M   'P 1'
#
loop_
_entity.id
_entity.type
_entity.pdbx_description
1 polymer ?
#
loop_
_entity_poly.entity_id
_entity_poly.type
_entity_poly.pdbx_seq_one_letter_code
_entity_poly.pdbx_strand_id
1 'polypeptide(L)'
;MSAPPSAVPPRTAAPTGGAAVPRTVLRATAAWGALHVALATLWLLVPATRPGLEGGAENGGSGLLTVLPPTVTAWLVLALAVGALAATAAASLRRPSPRAAAAALAVAAGLGVLAADVRALVLLGYLTAIVAPAAFLAVFTVGALRSRRARPWLAAVGLVVAAGLVSGVLRPGTIGRLAGELGGPLARELPARGHLALLIGGAVLLAALGVLVLRAARGACASCGRPGAAWTRPEAAARWGRVATLVAAAGPLPYGLLRMTWLTPWPVGLPDGSDPALRLFGLALGVAALGGAVATIGLIRPWGEVWPSWVPVLRGRPVPVRVPVVAGGLVAVVLLAASPGMLAIGVAGLGSGELFEAAFLVLFPTLPWGLALAAAVTAYALRRRGACASCGQGGPPLAVGS
;
A
#
# COMPACT_ATOMS: atom_id res chain seq x y z
N MET A 1 50.17 24.79 33.86
CA MET A 1 48.84 25.40 33.65
C MET A 1 48.55 25.35 32.16
N SER A 2 47.82 24.32 31.72
CA SER A 2 47.49 24.10 30.31
C SER A 2 46.09 24.67 30.03
N ALA A 3 45.98 25.57 29.07
CA ALA A 3 44.72 26.20 28.68
C ALA A 3 43.71 25.17 28.12
N PRO A 4 42.41 25.34 28.35
CA PRO A 4 41.40 24.44 27.80
C PRO A 4 41.22 24.67 26.29
N PRO A 5 40.87 23.64 25.50
CA PRO A 5 40.60 23.79 24.08
C PRO A 5 39.36 24.66 23.86
N SER A 6 39.52 25.70 23.05
CA SER A 6 38.45 26.60 22.61
C SER A 6 37.30 25.80 21.98
N ALA A 7 36.11 25.92 22.56
CA ALA A 7 34.88 25.38 21.99
C ALA A 7 34.64 26.02 20.62
N VAL A 8 34.69 25.20 19.57
CA VAL A 8 34.26 25.59 18.22
C VAL A 8 32.77 25.93 18.30
N PRO A 9 32.35 27.17 17.98
CA PRO A 9 30.94 27.51 18.02
C PRO A 9 30.17 26.66 16.99
N PRO A 10 28.92 26.26 17.28
CA PRO A 10 28.10 25.54 16.30
C PRO A 10 27.98 26.42 15.05
N ARG A 11 28.39 25.87 13.89
CA ARG A 11 28.14 26.48 12.59
C ARG A 11 26.65 26.81 12.51
N THR A 12 26.32 28.09 12.59
CA THR A 12 25.01 28.62 12.28
C THR A 12 24.75 28.27 10.81
N ALA A 13 23.96 27.23 10.58
CA ALA A 13 23.52 26.89 9.24
C ALA A 13 22.81 28.11 8.68
N ALA A 14 23.36 28.66 7.59
CA ALA A 14 22.74 29.75 6.86
C ALA A 14 21.27 29.42 6.59
N PRO A 15 20.34 30.40 6.68
CA PRO A 15 18.95 30.17 6.33
C PRO A 15 18.90 29.71 4.88
N THR A 16 18.71 28.42 4.66
CA THR A 16 18.54 27.84 3.33
C THR A 16 17.33 28.53 2.72
N GLY A 17 17.55 29.33 1.67
CA GLY A 17 16.48 29.98 0.92
C GLY A 17 15.35 29.00 0.63
N GLY A 18 14.10 29.45 0.81
CA GLY A 18 12.89 28.61 0.82
C GLY A 18 12.97 27.48 -0.18
N ALA A 19 13.07 26.25 0.32
CA ALA A 19 13.37 25.09 -0.51
C ALA A 19 12.25 24.88 -1.53
N ALA A 20 12.58 25.05 -2.81
CA ALA A 20 11.65 24.88 -3.92
C ALA A 20 11.18 23.41 -4.02
N VAL A 21 9.97 23.21 -4.55
CA VAL A 21 9.43 21.88 -4.81
C VAL A 21 10.35 21.13 -5.80
N PRO A 22 10.69 19.85 -5.56
CA PRO A 22 11.52 19.07 -6.47
C PRO A 22 10.96 19.04 -7.90
N ARG A 23 11.81 19.34 -8.89
CA ARG A 23 11.43 19.35 -10.32
C ARG A 23 10.89 18.00 -10.80
N THR A 24 11.35 16.90 -10.21
CA THR A 24 10.86 15.55 -10.53
C THR A 24 9.39 15.37 -10.17
N VAL A 25 8.97 15.89 -9.01
CA VAL A 25 7.56 15.84 -8.57
C VAL A 25 6.71 16.72 -9.50
N LEU A 26 7.14 17.94 -9.79
CA LEU A 26 6.42 18.84 -10.71
C LEU A 26 6.26 18.24 -12.11
N ARG A 27 7.32 17.61 -12.66
CA ARG A 27 7.25 16.95 -13.96
C ARG A 27 6.32 15.74 -13.94
N ALA A 28 6.37 14.93 -12.88
CA ALA A 28 5.50 13.77 -12.75
C ALA A 28 4.03 14.17 -12.62
N THR A 29 3.70 15.19 -11.81
CA THR A 29 2.32 15.67 -11.68
C THR A 29 1.82 16.34 -12.95
N ALA A 30 2.67 17.12 -13.64
CA ALA A 30 2.33 17.71 -14.93
C ALA A 30 2.09 16.65 -16.01
N ALA A 31 2.96 15.64 -16.12
CA ALA A 31 2.81 14.55 -17.07
C ALA A 31 1.54 13.73 -16.79
N TRP A 32 1.27 13.43 -15.53
CA TRP A 32 0.03 12.76 -15.12
C TRP A 32 -1.20 13.58 -15.51
N GLY A 33 -1.21 14.88 -15.24
CA GLY A 33 -2.31 15.78 -15.58
C GLY A 33 -2.53 15.88 -17.09
N ALA A 34 -1.47 16.08 -17.87
CA ALA A 34 -1.55 16.16 -19.33
C ALA A 34 -2.07 14.87 -19.96
N LEU A 35 -1.60 13.71 -19.48
CA LEU A 35 -2.10 12.41 -19.91
C LEU A 35 -3.61 12.26 -19.65
N HIS A 36 -4.08 12.62 -18.45
CA HIS A 36 -5.49 12.44 -18.08
C HIS A 36 -6.41 13.48 -18.73
N VAL A 37 -5.91 14.67 -19.06
CA VAL A 37 -6.62 15.60 -19.96
C VAL A 37 -6.82 14.95 -21.33
N ALA A 38 -5.75 14.44 -21.95
CA ALA A 38 -5.83 13.81 -23.26
C ALA A 38 -6.78 12.59 -23.26
N LEU A 39 -6.68 11.72 -22.25
CA LEU A 39 -7.57 10.55 -22.10
C LEU A 39 -9.03 10.97 -21.90
N ALA A 40 -9.30 11.92 -21.01
CA ALA A 40 -10.68 12.34 -20.74
C ALA A 40 -11.30 13.06 -21.95
N THR A 41 -10.53 13.89 -22.67
CA THR A 41 -10.96 14.48 -23.93
C THR A 41 -11.23 13.41 -24.98
N LEU A 42 -10.36 12.40 -25.11
CA LEU A 42 -10.58 11.27 -26.01
C LEU A 42 -11.87 10.52 -25.68
N TRP A 43 -12.20 10.31 -24.41
CA TRP A 43 -13.44 9.66 -24.01
C TRP A 43 -14.70 10.48 -24.31
N LEU A 44 -14.59 11.82 -24.27
CA LEU A 44 -15.69 12.70 -24.65
C LEU A 44 -15.92 12.70 -26.17
N LEU A 45 -14.85 12.57 -26.97
CA LEU A 45 -14.91 12.55 -28.43
C LEU A 45 -15.23 11.15 -29.00
N VAL A 46 -14.68 10.11 -28.37
CA VAL A 46 -14.79 8.71 -28.80
C VAL A 46 -15.10 7.83 -27.58
N PRO A 47 -16.37 7.78 -27.14
CA PRO A 47 -16.78 7.07 -25.91
C PRO A 47 -16.39 5.59 -25.86
N ALA A 48 -16.26 4.92 -27.01
CA ALA A 48 -15.88 3.51 -27.11
C ALA A 48 -14.45 3.21 -26.62
N THR A 49 -13.58 4.22 -26.49
CA THR A 49 -12.18 4.04 -26.03
C THR A 49 -12.03 3.94 -24.51
N ARG A 50 -13.14 4.06 -23.77
CA ARG A 50 -13.15 4.09 -22.32
C ARG A 50 -12.89 2.70 -21.70
N PRO A 51 -12.05 2.60 -20.66
CA PRO A 51 -11.69 1.32 -20.06
C PRO A 51 -12.74 0.81 -19.07
N GLY A 52 -13.93 0.40 -19.55
CA GLY A 52 -14.96 -0.36 -18.80
C GLY A 52 -15.07 -0.06 -17.29
N LEU A 53 -15.27 1.21 -16.92
CA LEU A 53 -15.23 1.67 -15.54
C LEU A 53 -16.57 1.50 -14.80
N GLU A 54 -17.65 1.38 -15.57
CA GLU A 54 -19.06 1.38 -15.17
C GLU A 54 -19.48 0.17 -14.32
N GLY A 55 -18.61 -0.84 -14.18
CA GLY A 55 -19.02 -2.11 -13.60
C GLY A 55 -19.95 -2.88 -14.55
N GLY A 56 -19.99 -4.20 -14.36
CA GLY A 56 -20.79 -5.13 -15.16
C GLY A 56 -20.97 -6.40 -14.35
N ALA A 57 -21.83 -7.32 -14.81
CA ALA A 57 -22.13 -8.57 -14.09
C ALA A 57 -20.87 -9.36 -13.71
N GLU A 58 -19.82 -9.29 -14.53
CA GLU A 58 -18.51 -9.93 -14.26
C GLU A 58 -17.54 -9.05 -13.45
N ASN A 59 -17.71 -7.71 -13.47
CA ASN A 59 -16.68 -6.76 -13.05
C ASN A 59 -16.80 -6.27 -11.60
N GLY A 60 -17.82 -6.69 -10.85
CA GLY A 60 -17.90 -6.59 -9.37
C GLY A 60 -17.51 -5.25 -8.74
N GLY A 61 -17.67 -4.13 -9.46
CA GLY A 61 -17.18 -2.83 -9.01
C GLY A 61 -18.18 -2.17 -8.07
N SER A 62 -17.68 -1.67 -6.95
CA SER A 62 -18.49 -1.07 -5.87
C SER A 62 -18.15 0.41 -5.65
N GLY A 63 -17.42 1.03 -6.58
CA GLY A 63 -16.91 2.39 -6.47
C GLY A 63 -17.81 3.43 -7.12
N LEU A 64 -17.53 4.72 -6.89
CA LEU A 64 -18.32 5.81 -7.47
C LEU A 64 -18.39 5.74 -9.02
N LEU A 65 -17.31 5.24 -9.64
CA LEU A 65 -17.21 5.06 -11.08
C LEU A 65 -18.22 4.07 -11.68
N THR A 66 -18.80 3.17 -10.88
CA THR A 66 -19.80 2.21 -11.38
C THR A 66 -21.22 2.77 -11.40
N VAL A 67 -21.48 3.82 -10.62
CA VAL A 67 -22.82 4.42 -10.52
C VAL A 67 -22.94 5.67 -11.40
N LEU A 68 -21.81 6.31 -11.72
CA LEU A 68 -21.80 7.52 -12.52
C LEU A 68 -22.00 7.23 -14.01
N PRO A 69 -22.82 8.05 -14.71
CA PRO A 69 -22.90 8.00 -16.17
C PRO A 69 -21.53 8.19 -16.82
N PRO A 70 -21.23 7.50 -17.95
CA PRO A 70 -19.92 7.60 -18.59
C PRO A 70 -19.50 9.04 -18.91
N THR A 71 -20.42 9.85 -19.40
CA THR A 71 -20.16 11.28 -19.69
C THR A 71 -19.75 12.05 -18.44
N VAL A 72 -20.43 11.83 -17.31
CA VAL A 72 -20.13 12.50 -16.03
C VAL A 72 -18.74 12.12 -15.53
N THR A 73 -18.39 10.83 -15.57
CA THR A 73 -17.04 10.40 -15.20
C THR A 73 -15.97 11.06 -16.07
N ALA A 74 -16.17 11.15 -17.39
CA ALA A 74 -15.18 11.76 -18.28
C ALA A 74 -14.95 13.23 -17.93
N TRP A 75 -16.04 13.99 -17.66
CA TRP A 75 -15.95 15.36 -17.18
C TRP A 75 -15.27 15.49 -15.81
N LEU A 76 -15.53 14.57 -14.88
CA LEU A 76 -14.87 14.58 -13.56
C LEU A 76 -13.37 14.30 -13.67
N VAL A 77 -12.97 13.30 -14.46
CA VAL A 77 -11.54 13.02 -14.70
C VAL A 77 -10.87 14.22 -15.36
N LEU A 78 -11.53 14.84 -16.35
CA LEU A 78 -11.02 16.06 -17.00
C LEU A 78 -10.85 17.20 -15.99
N ALA A 79 -11.86 17.47 -15.17
CA ALA A 79 -11.82 18.54 -14.18
C ALA A 79 -10.70 18.33 -13.14
N LEU A 80 -10.53 17.10 -12.64
CA LEU A 80 -9.44 16.76 -11.72
C LEU A 80 -8.07 16.83 -12.39
N ALA A 81 -7.95 16.44 -13.67
CA ALA A 81 -6.70 16.53 -14.43
C ALA A 81 -6.29 17.98 -14.69
N VAL A 82 -7.24 18.84 -15.08
CA VAL A 82 -7.02 20.29 -15.22
C VAL A 82 -6.67 20.92 -13.87
N GLY A 83 -7.36 20.52 -12.81
CA GLY A 83 -7.04 20.94 -11.43
C GLY A 83 -5.63 20.54 -11.02
N ALA A 84 -5.17 19.34 -11.38
CA ALA A 84 -3.81 18.87 -11.12
C ALA A 84 -2.76 19.71 -11.88
N LEU A 85 -3.02 20.08 -13.12
CA LEU A 85 -2.16 20.98 -13.91
C LEU A 85 -2.12 22.38 -13.30
N ALA A 86 -3.27 22.93 -12.91
CA ALA A 86 -3.35 24.24 -12.24
C ALA A 86 -2.61 24.25 -10.90
N ALA A 87 -2.77 23.19 -10.08
CA ALA A 87 -2.04 23.04 -8.83
C ALA A 87 -0.52 22.91 -9.05
N THR A 88 -0.11 22.18 -10.09
CA THR A 88 1.30 22.04 -10.47
C THR A 88 1.88 23.37 -10.96
N ALA A 89 1.14 24.12 -11.78
CA ALA A 89 1.54 25.44 -12.24
C ALA A 89 1.69 26.40 -11.05
N ALA A 90 0.71 26.44 -10.15
CA ALA A 90 0.77 27.24 -8.92
C ALA A 90 1.96 26.86 -8.03
N ALA A 91 2.25 25.56 -7.89
CA ALA A 91 3.40 25.06 -7.13
C ALA A 91 4.76 25.37 -7.79
N SER A 92 4.79 25.59 -9.10
CA SER A 92 5.99 25.99 -9.84
C SER A 92 6.33 27.47 -9.69
N LEU A 93 5.35 28.30 -9.32
CA LEU A 93 5.57 29.71 -9.01
C LEU A 93 6.40 29.84 -7.73
N ARG A 94 7.32 30.81 -7.69
CA ARG A 94 8.23 31.04 -6.55
C ARG A 94 7.55 31.60 -5.28
N ARG A 95 6.23 31.43 -5.13
CA ARG A 95 5.43 31.92 -4.00
C ARG A 95 4.60 30.76 -3.42
N PRO A 96 5.20 29.85 -2.64
CA PRO A 96 4.46 28.76 -2.02
C PRO A 96 3.40 29.34 -1.07
N SER A 97 2.16 28.88 -1.18
CA SER A 97 1.05 29.34 -0.34
C SER A 97 0.26 28.15 0.23
N PRO A 98 -0.33 28.29 1.44
CA PRO A 98 -1.18 27.24 2.00
C PRO A 98 -2.42 26.98 1.14
N ARG A 99 -2.89 27.97 0.37
CA ARG A 99 -4.00 27.80 -0.58
C ARG A 99 -3.60 26.91 -1.76
N ALA A 100 -2.41 27.08 -2.32
CA ALA A 100 -1.90 26.20 -3.37
C ALA A 100 -1.71 24.75 -2.88
N ALA A 101 -1.24 24.58 -1.64
CA ALA A 101 -1.18 23.26 -1.01
C ALA A 101 -2.57 22.65 -0.83
N ALA A 102 -3.55 23.43 -0.33
CA ALA A 102 -4.92 22.98 -0.15
C ALA A 102 -5.57 22.58 -1.49
N ALA A 103 -5.31 23.32 -2.57
CA ALA A 103 -5.80 22.97 -3.90
C ALA A 103 -5.24 21.62 -4.39
N ALA A 104 -3.92 21.39 -4.25
CA ALA A 104 -3.31 20.11 -4.60
C ALA A 104 -3.87 18.95 -3.76
N LEU A 105 -4.09 19.16 -2.45
CA LEU A 105 -4.69 18.18 -1.55
C LEU A 105 -6.17 17.92 -1.88
N ALA A 106 -6.92 18.93 -2.29
CA ALA A 106 -8.31 18.78 -2.70
C ALA A 106 -8.43 17.94 -3.98
N VAL A 107 -7.56 18.18 -4.98
CA VAL A 107 -7.47 17.34 -6.19
C VAL A 107 -7.09 15.90 -5.82
N ALA A 108 -6.11 15.72 -4.92
CA ALA A 108 -5.73 14.40 -4.43
C ALA A 108 -6.90 13.66 -3.76
N ALA A 109 -7.67 14.36 -2.92
CA ALA A 109 -8.86 13.80 -2.27
C ALA A 109 -9.94 13.44 -3.30
N GLY A 110 -10.21 14.31 -4.28
CA GLY A 110 -11.15 14.02 -5.38
C GLY A 110 -10.75 12.79 -6.19
N LEU A 111 -9.46 12.64 -6.51
CA LEU A 111 -8.94 11.44 -7.16
C LEU A 111 -9.05 10.20 -6.29
N GLY A 112 -8.80 10.31 -4.98
CA GLY A 112 -8.97 9.23 -4.02
C GLY A 112 -10.42 8.75 -3.94
N VAL A 113 -11.38 9.68 -3.89
CA VAL A 113 -12.82 9.36 -3.90
C VAL A 113 -13.23 8.71 -5.22
N LEU A 114 -12.76 9.25 -6.35
CA LEU A 114 -13.09 8.72 -7.66
C LEU A 114 -12.51 7.31 -7.87
N ALA A 115 -11.30 7.06 -7.39
CA ALA A 115 -10.64 5.76 -7.50
C ALA A 115 -11.03 4.77 -6.39
N ALA A 116 -11.96 5.14 -5.50
CA ALA A 116 -12.35 4.32 -4.37
C ALA A 116 -13.16 3.11 -4.86
N ASP A 117 -12.50 1.96 -5.00
CA ASP A 117 -13.07 0.75 -5.60
C ASP A 117 -12.37 -0.51 -5.05
N VAL A 118 -13.14 -1.59 -4.87
CA VAL A 118 -12.63 -2.89 -4.37
C VAL A 118 -11.77 -3.61 -5.42
N ARG A 119 -11.91 -3.31 -6.72
CA ARG A 119 -11.13 -3.93 -7.80
C ARG A 119 -9.62 -3.77 -7.64
N ALA A 120 -9.16 -2.63 -7.09
CA ALA A 120 -7.73 -2.41 -6.81
C ALA A 120 -7.20 -3.36 -5.71
N LEU A 121 -8.02 -3.59 -4.69
CA LEU A 121 -7.73 -4.51 -3.60
C LEU A 121 -7.76 -5.97 -4.07
N VAL A 122 -8.72 -6.35 -4.92
CA VAL A 122 -8.79 -7.69 -5.53
C VAL A 122 -7.53 -7.96 -6.34
N LEU A 123 -7.10 -7.02 -7.19
CA LEU A 123 -5.86 -7.17 -7.96
C LEU A 123 -4.64 -7.34 -7.05
N LEU A 124 -4.52 -6.52 -6.00
CA LEU A 124 -3.43 -6.63 -5.03
C LEU A 124 -3.46 -7.99 -4.30
N GLY A 125 -4.64 -8.44 -3.89
CA GLY A 125 -4.86 -9.76 -3.28
C GLY A 125 -4.43 -10.90 -4.21
N TYR A 126 -4.77 -10.82 -5.49
CA TYR A 126 -4.44 -11.84 -6.48
C TYR A 126 -2.93 -11.90 -6.72
N LEU A 127 -2.29 -10.75 -6.93
CA LEU A 127 -0.85 -10.65 -7.10
C LEU A 127 -0.10 -11.19 -5.87
N THR A 128 -0.57 -10.84 -4.67
CA THR A 128 0.06 -11.33 -3.43
C THR A 128 -0.17 -12.81 -3.20
N ALA A 129 -1.37 -13.34 -3.47
CA ALA A 129 -1.66 -14.77 -3.35
C ALA A 129 -0.83 -15.64 -4.30
N ILE A 130 -0.51 -15.14 -5.49
CA ILE A 130 0.30 -15.88 -6.47
C ILE A 130 1.79 -15.72 -6.16
N VAL A 131 2.26 -14.47 -5.99
CA VAL A 131 3.69 -14.16 -5.90
C VAL A 131 4.25 -14.44 -4.51
N ALA A 132 3.54 -14.12 -3.43
CA ALA A 132 4.10 -14.19 -2.09
C ALA A 132 4.41 -15.61 -1.62
N PRO A 133 3.51 -16.62 -1.78
CA PRO A 133 3.83 -18.00 -1.42
C PRO A 133 5.00 -18.56 -2.25
N ALA A 134 5.01 -18.32 -3.56
CA ALA A 134 6.08 -18.77 -4.44
C ALA A 134 7.44 -18.14 -4.07
N ALA A 135 7.47 -16.82 -3.86
CA ALA A 135 8.67 -16.11 -3.42
C ALA A 135 9.14 -16.59 -2.05
N PHE A 136 8.22 -16.79 -1.10
CA PHE A 136 8.55 -17.33 0.22
C PHE A 136 9.19 -18.71 0.11
N LEU A 137 8.57 -19.65 -0.62
CA LEU A 137 9.10 -21.01 -0.80
C LEU A 137 10.47 -21.00 -1.47
N ALA A 138 10.69 -20.15 -2.48
CA ALA A 138 11.98 -20.02 -3.15
C ALA A 138 13.06 -19.48 -2.20
N VAL A 139 12.81 -18.33 -1.55
CA VAL A 139 13.76 -17.69 -0.64
C VAL A 139 14.06 -18.58 0.57
N PHE A 140 13.01 -19.17 1.15
CA PHE A 140 13.12 -20.05 2.30
C PHE A 140 13.91 -21.32 1.98
N THR A 141 13.61 -21.98 0.85
CA THR A 141 14.31 -23.20 0.45
C THR A 141 15.80 -22.94 0.25
N VAL A 142 16.17 -21.93 -0.55
CA VAL A 142 17.57 -21.56 -0.77
C VAL A 142 18.26 -21.17 0.54
N GLY A 143 17.56 -20.43 1.40
CA GLY A 143 18.04 -20.01 2.71
C GLY A 143 18.32 -21.18 3.66
N ALA A 144 17.39 -22.13 3.71
CA ALA A 144 17.47 -23.28 4.60
C ALA A 144 18.50 -24.31 4.14
N LEU A 145 18.71 -24.47 2.83
CA LEU A 145 19.80 -25.30 2.30
C LEU A 145 21.18 -24.78 2.75
N ARG A 146 21.31 -23.45 2.84
CA ARG A 146 22.55 -22.75 3.27
C ARG A 146 22.71 -22.65 4.80
N SER A 147 21.67 -22.92 5.60
CA SER A 147 21.69 -22.75 7.05
C SER A 147 21.32 -24.05 7.79
N ARG A 148 22.28 -24.65 8.49
CA ARG A 148 22.05 -25.90 9.26
C ARG A 148 20.89 -25.78 10.26
N ARG A 149 20.68 -24.59 10.85
CA ARG A 149 19.58 -24.34 11.81
C ARG A 149 18.19 -24.30 11.17
N ALA A 150 18.11 -24.00 9.87
CA ALA A 150 16.83 -23.90 9.15
C ALA A 150 16.46 -25.19 8.40
N ARG A 151 17.39 -26.15 8.26
CA ARG A 151 17.14 -27.46 7.64
C ARG A 151 15.98 -28.27 8.22
N PRO A 152 15.74 -28.38 9.54
CA PRO A 152 14.60 -29.16 10.03
C PRO A 152 13.26 -28.57 9.57
N TRP A 153 13.20 -27.25 9.37
CA TRP A 153 12.01 -26.58 8.85
C TRP A 153 11.76 -26.85 7.35
N LEU A 154 12.76 -27.31 6.59
CA LEU A 154 12.52 -27.81 5.22
C LEU A 154 11.66 -29.07 5.24
N ALA A 155 11.82 -29.95 6.23
CA ALA A 155 10.99 -31.13 6.36
C ALA A 155 9.54 -30.74 6.68
N ALA A 156 9.34 -29.76 7.55
CA ALA A 156 8.01 -29.22 7.84
C ALA A 156 7.34 -28.59 6.61
N VAL A 157 8.05 -27.75 5.86
CA VAL A 157 7.53 -27.17 4.61
C VAL A 157 7.27 -28.25 3.56
N GLY A 158 8.18 -29.22 3.44
CA GLY A 158 8.02 -30.37 2.56
C GLY A 158 6.79 -31.21 2.89
N LEU A 159 6.50 -31.42 4.18
CA LEU A 159 5.30 -32.11 4.64
C LEU A 159 4.02 -31.35 4.29
N VAL A 160 4.02 -30.01 4.44
CA VAL A 160 2.88 -29.16 4.04
C VAL A 160 2.65 -29.23 2.53
N VAL A 161 3.72 -29.17 1.73
CA VAL A 161 3.63 -29.31 0.27
C VAL A 161 3.12 -30.71 -0.11
N ALA A 162 3.63 -31.75 0.54
CA ALA A 162 3.16 -33.13 0.32
C ALA A 162 1.68 -33.30 0.67
N ALA A 163 1.22 -32.75 1.80
CA ALA A 163 -0.19 -32.74 2.18
C ALA A 163 -1.05 -31.98 1.16
N GLY A 164 -0.57 -30.85 0.63
CA GLY A 164 -1.22 -30.12 -0.45
C GLY A 164 -1.31 -30.92 -1.76
N LEU A 165 -0.30 -31.73 -2.08
CA LEU A 165 -0.32 -32.63 -3.25
C LEU A 165 -1.29 -33.80 -3.06
N VAL A 166 -1.28 -34.43 -1.88
CA VAL A 166 -2.17 -35.55 -1.52
C VAL A 166 -3.64 -35.13 -1.54
N SER A 167 -3.95 -33.96 -0.96
CA SER A 167 -5.29 -33.37 -0.97
C SER A 167 -5.78 -32.90 -2.35
N GLY A 168 -4.92 -32.93 -3.37
CA GLY A 168 -5.27 -32.49 -4.73
C GLY A 168 -5.13 -30.99 -4.98
N VAL A 169 -4.94 -30.21 -3.92
CA VAL A 169 -4.86 -28.74 -3.92
C VAL A 169 -3.64 -28.23 -4.68
N LEU A 170 -2.48 -28.89 -4.57
CA LEU A 170 -1.24 -28.51 -5.26
C LEU A 170 -0.95 -29.33 -6.54
N ARG A 171 -1.92 -30.09 -7.06
CA ARG A 171 -1.70 -30.88 -8.28
C ARG A 171 -1.46 -29.97 -9.50
N PRO A 172 -0.57 -30.33 -10.45
CA PRO A 172 -0.31 -29.54 -11.65
C PRO A 172 -1.57 -29.20 -12.46
N GLY A 173 -2.53 -30.14 -12.56
CA GLY A 173 -3.81 -29.87 -13.23
C GLY A 173 -4.68 -28.84 -12.52
N THR A 174 -4.68 -28.79 -11.18
CA THR A 174 -5.37 -27.76 -10.39
C THR A 174 -4.73 -26.39 -10.61
N ILE A 175 -3.39 -26.33 -10.63
CA ILE A 175 -2.63 -25.10 -10.89
C ILE A 175 -2.88 -24.61 -12.32
N GLY A 176 -2.87 -25.51 -13.31
CA GLY A 176 -3.15 -25.17 -14.71
C GLY A 176 -4.57 -24.65 -14.92
N ARG A 177 -5.57 -25.25 -14.28
CA ARG A 177 -6.96 -24.74 -14.31
C ARG A 177 -7.07 -23.37 -13.65
N LEU A 178 -6.49 -23.19 -12.46
CA LEU A 178 -6.46 -21.89 -11.80
C LEU A 178 -5.80 -20.81 -12.68
N ALA A 179 -4.69 -21.14 -13.36
CA ALA A 179 -4.03 -20.22 -14.28
C ALA A 179 -4.93 -19.85 -15.48
N GLY A 180 -5.67 -20.82 -16.03
CA GLY A 180 -6.64 -20.59 -17.10
C GLY A 180 -7.83 -19.73 -16.66
N GLU A 181 -8.40 -20.03 -15.49
CA GLU A 181 -9.53 -19.31 -14.89
C GLU A 181 -9.17 -17.86 -14.55
N LEU A 182 -7.93 -17.60 -14.11
CA LEU A 182 -7.48 -16.25 -13.78
C LEU A 182 -7.02 -15.46 -15.03
N GLY A 183 -6.40 -16.12 -16.01
CA GLY A 183 -5.73 -15.44 -17.12
C GLY A 183 -6.67 -14.64 -18.03
N GLY A 184 -7.77 -15.27 -18.46
CA GLY A 184 -8.74 -14.63 -19.37
C GLY A 184 -9.41 -13.39 -18.76
N PRO A 185 -10.06 -13.50 -17.58
CA PRO A 185 -10.66 -12.36 -16.89
C PRO A 185 -9.64 -11.27 -16.54
N LEU A 186 -8.45 -11.63 -16.04
CA LEU A 186 -7.42 -10.65 -15.69
C LEU A 186 -6.99 -9.82 -16.91
N ALA A 187 -6.85 -10.42 -18.09
CA ALA A 187 -6.49 -9.71 -19.31
C ALA A 187 -7.60 -8.74 -19.75
N ARG A 188 -8.87 -9.15 -19.65
CA ARG A 188 -10.02 -8.30 -20.00
C ARG A 188 -10.19 -7.12 -19.03
N GLU A 189 -9.92 -7.33 -17.75
CA GLU A 189 -10.07 -6.30 -16.72
C GLU A 189 -8.84 -5.41 -16.53
N LEU A 190 -7.70 -5.77 -17.12
CA LEU A 190 -6.44 -5.03 -16.98
C LEU A 190 -6.55 -3.54 -17.34
N PRO A 191 -7.29 -3.12 -18.40
CA PRO A 191 -7.46 -1.70 -18.71
C PRO A 191 -8.17 -0.93 -17.59
N ALA A 192 -9.26 -1.47 -17.04
CA ALA A 192 -10.03 -0.83 -15.98
C ALA A 192 -9.22 -0.76 -14.67
N ARG A 193 -8.62 -1.88 -14.26
CA ARG A 193 -7.79 -1.97 -13.05
C ARG A 193 -6.52 -1.12 -13.16
N GLY A 194 -5.91 -1.08 -14.34
CA GLY A 194 -4.77 -0.22 -14.65
C GLY A 194 -5.12 1.26 -14.57
N HIS A 195 -6.29 1.66 -15.09
CA HIS A 195 -6.75 3.04 -14.98
C HIS A 195 -7.01 3.44 -13.51
N LEU A 196 -7.65 2.58 -12.71
CA LEU A 196 -7.80 2.81 -11.27
C LEU A 196 -6.45 3.00 -10.57
N ALA A 197 -5.45 2.17 -10.90
CA ALA A 197 -4.10 2.32 -10.37
C ALA A 197 -3.45 3.66 -10.77
N LEU A 198 -3.70 4.15 -11.99
CA LEU A 198 -3.24 5.48 -12.43
C LEU A 198 -3.91 6.62 -11.66
N LEU A 199 -5.21 6.52 -11.37
CA LEU A 199 -5.92 7.51 -10.56
C LEU A 199 -5.40 7.52 -9.11
N ILE A 200 -5.20 6.35 -8.51
CA ILE A 200 -4.57 6.21 -7.18
C ILE A 200 -3.16 6.80 -7.18
N GLY A 201 -2.36 6.51 -8.21
CA GLY A 201 -1.03 7.08 -8.39
C GLY A 201 -1.08 8.61 -8.48
N GLY A 202 -2.05 9.16 -9.21
CA GLY A 202 -2.32 10.59 -9.28
C GLY A 202 -2.66 11.19 -7.92
N ALA A 203 -3.56 10.56 -7.16
CA ALA A 203 -3.91 10.99 -5.81
C ALA A 203 -2.66 11.06 -4.90
N VAL A 204 -1.80 10.04 -4.93
CA VAL A 204 -0.55 10.02 -4.15
C VAL A 204 0.42 11.11 -4.61
N LEU A 205 0.59 11.31 -5.92
CA LEU A 205 1.45 12.35 -6.47
C LEU A 205 1.00 13.76 -6.08
N LEU A 206 -0.31 14.04 -6.17
CA LEU A 206 -0.88 15.34 -5.82
C LEU A 206 -0.88 15.56 -4.29
N ALA A 207 -1.07 14.51 -3.50
CA ALA A 207 -0.91 14.60 -2.05
C ALA A 207 0.55 14.93 -1.68
N ALA A 208 1.51 14.28 -2.32
CA ALA A 208 2.93 14.58 -2.14
C ALA A 208 3.27 16.02 -2.54
N LEU A 209 2.75 16.49 -3.69
CA LEU A 209 2.87 17.88 -4.12
C LEU A 209 2.31 18.86 -3.08
N GLY A 210 1.08 18.63 -2.61
CA GLY A 210 0.44 19.46 -1.58
C GLY A 210 1.24 19.52 -0.29
N VAL A 211 1.77 18.39 0.19
CA VAL A 211 2.65 18.33 1.37
C VAL A 211 3.94 19.12 1.15
N LEU A 212 4.57 19.00 -0.02
CA LEU A 212 5.80 19.73 -0.34
C LEU A 212 5.59 21.24 -0.43
N VAL A 213 4.49 21.68 -1.06
CA VAL A 213 4.10 23.10 -1.10
C VAL A 213 3.78 23.61 0.31
N LEU A 214 3.10 22.81 1.14
CA LEU A 214 2.80 23.19 2.52
C LEU A 214 4.06 23.32 3.38
N ARG A 215 5.04 22.42 3.20
CA ARG A 215 6.35 22.53 3.85
C ARG A 215 7.06 23.81 3.44
N ALA A 216 7.12 24.11 2.14
CA ALA A 216 7.73 25.33 1.63
C ALA A 216 7.03 26.59 2.17
N ALA A 217 5.69 26.60 2.21
CA ALA A 217 4.90 27.71 2.75
C ALA A 217 5.11 27.93 4.26
N ARG A 218 5.44 26.87 5.01
CA ARG A 218 5.73 26.91 6.45
C ARG A 218 7.21 27.13 6.77
N GLY A 219 8.08 27.30 5.77
CA GLY A 219 9.52 27.39 5.99
C GLY A 219 10.17 26.10 6.52
N ALA A 220 9.50 24.95 6.38
CA ALA A 220 10.05 23.66 6.75
C ALA A 220 10.94 23.09 5.63
N CYS A 221 11.92 22.26 6.00
CA CYS A 221 12.79 21.58 5.04
C CYS A 221 11.96 20.75 4.04
N ALA A 222 12.12 20.99 2.74
CA ALA A 222 11.39 20.26 1.70
C ALA A 222 11.62 18.75 1.77
N SER A 223 12.86 18.33 2.07
CA SER A 223 13.27 16.92 2.15
C SER A 223 12.68 16.21 3.38
N CYS A 224 12.99 16.68 4.59
CA CYS A 224 12.62 15.98 5.82
C CYS A 224 11.42 16.56 6.59
N GLY A 225 10.91 17.74 6.20
CA GLY A 225 9.79 18.42 6.85
C GLY A 225 10.11 19.02 8.22
N ARG A 226 11.39 19.19 8.58
CA ARG A 226 11.83 19.79 9.86
C ARG A 226 11.97 21.33 9.77
N PRO A 227 11.75 22.08 10.86
CA PRO A 227 11.28 21.63 12.17
C PRO A 227 9.84 21.09 12.08
N GLY A 228 9.57 19.99 12.79
CA GLY A 228 8.29 19.26 12.72
C GLY A 228 7.64 19.15 14.09
N ALA A 229 6.37 18.74 14.11
CA ALA A 229 5.62 18.55 15.35
C ALA A 229 6.24 17.47 16.27
N ALA A 230 5.99 17.59 17.57
CA ALA A 230 6.57 16.73 18.60
C ALA A 230 6.31 15.23 18.38
N TRP A 231 5.13 14.87 17.87
CA TRP A 231 4.77 13.48 17.58
C TRP A 231 5.62 12.84 16.47
N THR A 232 6.32 13.65 15.67
CA THR A 232 7.21 13.17 14.60
C THR A 232 8.59 12.79 15.12
N ARG A 233 8.96 13.16 16.36
CA ARG A 233 10.27 12.81 16.93
C ARG A 233 10.42 11.28 17.01
N PRO A 234 11.63 10.72 16.76
CA PRO A 234 11.83 9.26 16.71
C PRO A 234 11.27 8.51 17.92
N GLU A 235 11.40 9.07 19.12
CA GLU A 235 10.95 8.47 20.38
C GLU A 235 9.42 8.47 20.48
N ALA A 236 8.79 9.58 20.09
CA ALA A 236 7.33 9.66 20.03
C ALA A 236 6.78 8.68 18.97
N ALA A 237 7.40 8.67 17.77
CA ALA A 237 7.09 7.75 16.68
C ALA A 237 7.23 6.28 17.08
N ALA A 238 8.22 5.93 17.90
CA ALA A 238 8.35 4.58 18.43
C ALA A 238 7.17 4.17 19.32
N ARG A 239 6.67 5.07 20.17
CA ARG A 239 5.55 4.79 21.09
C ARG A 239 4.22 4.59 20.36
N TRP A 240 3.77 5.57 19.59
CA TRP A 240 2.49 5.46 18.89
C TRP A 240 2.58 4.46 17.72
N GLY A 241 3.75 4.34 17.09
CA GLY A 241 4.02 3.39 16.03
C GLY A 241 3.89 1.93 16.46
N ARG A 242 4.21 1.62 17.72
CA ARG A 242 4.02 0.27 18.29
C ARG A 242 2.55 -0.12 18.28
N VAL A 243 1.68 0.76 18.76
CA VAL A 243 0.22 0.53 18.77
C VAL A 243 -0.30 0.41 17.34
N ALA A 244 0.05 1.35 16.46
CA ALA A 244 -0.35 1.32 15.05
C ALA A 244 0.07 0.02 14.36
N THR A 245 1.29 -0.47 14.62
CA THR A 245 1.79 -1.71 14.04
C THR A 245 1.02 -2.93 14.52
N LEU A 246 0.68 -3.01 15.81
CA LEU A 246 -0.10 -4.12 16.36
C LEU A 246 -1.52 -4.14 15.80
N VAL A 247 -2.18 -2.98 15.72
CA VAL A 247 -3.51 -2.87 15.11
C VAL A 247 -3.46 -3.22 13.62
N ALA A 248 -2.46 -2.74 12.89
CA ALA A 248 -2.28 -3.05 11.47
C ALA A 248 -2.00 -4.55 11.23
N ALA A 249 -1.23 -5.20 12.11
CA ALA A 249 -0.96 -6.63 12.04
C ALA A 249 -2.20 -7.46 12.39
N ALA A 250 -3.09 -6.95 13.24
CA ALA A 250 -4.36 -7.61 13.58
C ALA A 250 -5.39 -7.55 12.43
N GLY A 251 -5.37 -6.48 11.63
CA GLY A 251 -6.32 -6.26 10.53
C GLY A 251 -6.58 -7.46 9.61
N PRO A 252 -5.55 -8.12 9.05
CA PRO A 252 -5.74 -9.27 8.15
C PRO A 252 -5.98 -10.61 8.87
N LEU A 253 -5.84 -10.70 10.20
CA LEU A 253 -5.92 -11.97 10.93
C LEU A 253 -7.29 -12.65 10.82
N PRO A 254 -8.44 -11.96 10.99
CA PRO A 254 -9.75 -12.61 10.89
C PRO A 254 -9.94 -13.29 9.52
N TYR A 255 -9.65 -12.58 8.44
CA TYR A 255 -9.70 -13.13 7.08
C TYR A 255 -8.71 -14.28 6.87
N GLY A 256 -7.45 -14.11 7.29
CA GLY A 256 -6.43 -15.14 7.17
C GLY A 256 -6.81 -16.43 7.89
N LEU A 257 -7.27 -16.32 9.14
CA LEU A 257 -7.70 -17.45 9.97
C LEU A 257 -8.96 -18.12 9.43
N LEU A 258 -9.95 -17.34 8.95
CA LEU A 258 -11.13 -17.89 8.28
C LEU A 258 -10.71 -18.77 7.10
N ARG A 259 -9.80 -18.30 6.24
CA ARG A 259 -9.31 -19.10 5.12
C ARG A 259 -8.59 -20.38 5.57
N MET A 260 -7.93 -20.39 6.73
CA MET A 260 -7.30 -21.60 7.26
C MET A 260 -8.32 -22.67 7.69
N THR A 261 -9.57 -22.30 7.95
CA THR A 261 -10.65 -23.29 8.21
C THR A 261 -10.89 -24.20 7.00
N TRP A 262 -10.49 -23.79 5.79
CA TRP A 262 -10.63 -24.57 4.56
C TRP A 262 -9.70 -25.79 4.51
N LEU A 263 -8.77 -25.92 5.47
CA LEU A 263 -7.96 -27.12 5.71
C LEU A 263 -8.63 -28.10 6.68
N THR A 264 -9.76 -27.72 7.28
CA THR A 264 -10.48 -28.50 8.29
C THR A 264 -11.79 -29.06 7.71
N PRO A 265 -12.45 -29.99 8.43
CA PRO A 265 -13.79 -30.46 8.06
C PRO A 265 -14.88 -29.36 8.04
N TRP A 266 -14.62 -28.17 8.58
CA TRP A 266 -15.57 -27.05 8.65
C TRP A 266 -15.05 -25.83 7.87
N PRO A 267 -15.09 -25.87 6.52
CA PRO A 267 -14.52 -24.81 5.67
C PRO A 267 -15.45 -23.60 5.59
N VAL A 268 -15.46 -22.77 6.63
CA VAL A 268 -16.37 -21.61 6.73
C VAL A 268 -16.22 -20.67 5.54
N GLY A 269 -17.34 -20.35 4.89
CA GLY A 269 -17.38 -19.46 3.72
C GLY A 269 -16.86 -20.08 2.41
N LEU A 270 -16.55 -21.38 2.40
CA LEU A 270 -16.35 -22.14 1.16
C LEU A 270 -17.69 -22.74 0.72
N PRO A 271 -18.18 -22.45 -0.51
CA PRO A 271 -19.38 -23.10 -1.02
C PRO A 271 -19.23 -24.63 -1.13
N ASP A 272 -20.31 -25.36 -0.88
CA ASP A 272 -20.33 -26.81 -1.05
C ASP A 272 -20.05 -27.19 -2.52
N GLY A 273 -19.29 -28.26 -2.73
CA GLY A 273 -18.92 -28.71 -4.07
C GLY A 273 -17.88 -27.82 -4.79
N SER A 274 -17.27 -26.84 -4.10
CA SER A 274 -16.22 -25.99 -4.68
C SER A 274 -15.05 -26.80 -5.27
N ASP A 275 -14.59 -26.41 -6.46
CA ASP A 275 -13.41 -27.02 -7.09
C ASP A 275 -12.16 -26.82 -6.20
N PRO A 276 -11.27 -27.84 -6.10
CA PRO A 276 -9.92 -27.70 -5.55
C PRO A 276 -9.14 -26.42 -5.95
N ALA A 277 -9.35 -25.87 -7.15
CA ALA A 277 -8.71 -24.63 -7.61
C ALA A 277 -9.16 -23.40 -6.79
N LEU A 278 -10.46 -23.26 -6.53
CA LEU A 278 -11.00 -22.20 -5.68
C LEU A 278 -10.48 -22.33 -4.25
N ARG A 279 -10.45 -23.57 -3.73
CA ARG A 279 -9.90 -23.85 -2.39
C ARG A 279 -8.42 -23.48 -2.30
N LEU A 280 -7.60 -23.86 -3.29
CA LEU A 280 -6.19 -23.48 -3.37
C LEU A 280 -6.03 -21.97 -3.32
N PHE A 281 -6.79 -21.26 -4.15
CA PHE A 281 -6.67 -19.82 -4.27
C PHE A 281 -7.07 -19.08 -2.97
N GLY A 282 -8.16 -19.52 -2.33
CA GLY A 282 -8.57 -19.00 -1.03
C GLY A 282 -7.53 -19.24 0.08
N LEU A 283 -6.90 -20.42 0.10
CA LEU A 283 -5.83 -20.72 1.03
C LEU A 283 -4.59 -19.86 0.78
N ALA A 284 -4.23 -19.64 -0.49
CA ALA A 284 -3.12 -18.77 -0.87
C ALA A 284 -3.34 -17.31 -0.42
N LEU A 285 -4.57 -16.79 -0.57
CA LEU A 285 -4.98 -15.50 -0.02
C LEU A 285 -4.86 -15.46 1.50
N GLY A 286 -5.29 -16.52 2.20
CA GLY A 286 -5.16 -16.63 3.65
C GLY A 286 -3.71 -16.63 4.13
N VAL A 287 -2.84 -17.41 3.48
CA VAL A 287 -1.40 -17.44 3.78
C VAL A 287 -0.75 -16.09 3.49
N ALA A 288 -1.11 -15.42 2.39
CA ALA A 288 -0.62 -14.08 2.08
C ALA A 288 -1.04 -13.05 3.15
N ALA A 289 -2.29 -13.13 3.63
CA ALA A 289 -2.81 -12.28 4.70
C ALA A 289 -2.04 -12.48 6.02
N LEU A 290 -1.86 -13.74 6.44
CA LEU A 290 -1.08 -14.08 7.64
C LEU A 290 0.40 -13.70 7.51
N GLY A 291 0.99 -13.93 6.33
CA GLY A 291 2.35 -13.48 6.01
C GLY A 291 2.49 -11.97 6.06
N GLY A 292 1.48 -11.23 5.58
CA GLY A 292 1.38 -9.77 5.70
C GLY A 292 1.29 -9.30 7.14
N ALA A 293 0.54 -10.00 8.00
CA ALA A 293 0.50 -9.73 9.44
C ALA A 293 1.88 -9.87 10.07
N VAL A 294 2.56 -10.99 9.80
CA VAL A 294 3.93 -11.23 10.27
C VAL A 294 4.84 -10.11 9.77
N ALA A 295 4.86 -9.84 8.45
CA ALA A 295 5.64 -8.77 7.82
C ALA A 295 5.43 -7.40 8.50
N THR A 296 4.19 -7.09 8.86
CA THR A 296 3.81 -5.84 9.55
C THR A 296 4.45 -5.77 10.95
N ILE A 297 4.46 -6.87 11.71
CA ILE A 297 5.17 -6.94 13.00
C ILE A 297 6.68 -6.63 12.84
N GLY A 298 7.24 -6.85 11.65
CA GLY A 298 8.62 -6.49 11.31
C GLY A 298 8.93 -5.02 11.53
N LEU A 299 7.95 -4.13 11.38
CA LEU A 299 8.12 -2.70 11.59
C LEU A 299 8.52 -2.35 13.04
N ILE A 300 8.33 -3.27 13.99
CA ILE A 300 8.71 -3.09 15.40
C ILE A 300 9.65 -4.18 15.90
N ARG A 301 10.25 -4.97 15.01
CA ARG A 301 11.16 -6.06 15.36
C ARG A 301 12.51 -5.94 14.66
N PRO A 302 13.59 -6.51 15.22
CA PRO A 302 14.93 -6.41 14.64
C PRO A 302 15.03 -6.95 13.20
N TRP A 303 14.23 -7.95 12.85
CA TRP A 303 14.25 -8.56 11.52
C TRP A 303 13.64 -7.68 10.42
N GLY A 304 12.86 -6.65 10.77
CA GLY A 304 12.43 -5.61 9.82
C GLY A 304 13.42 -4.46 9.70
N GLU A 305 14.52 -4.51 10.45
CA GLU A 305 15.61 -3.53 10.43
C GLU A 305 16.90 -4.11 9.84
N VAL A 306 17.11 -5.41 10.02
CA VAL A 306 18.23 -6.20 9.51
C VAL A 306 17.69 -7.51 8.95
N TRP A 307 18.10 -7.86 7.74
CA TRP A 307 17.64 -9.08 7.09
C TRP A 307 18.02 -10.34 7.89
N PRO A 308 17.06 -11.26 8.13
CA PRO A 308 17.32 -12.51 8.81
C PRO A 308 18.46 -13.32 8.19
N SER A 309 19.14 -14.12 9.01
CA SER A 309 20.30 -14.90 8.58
C SER A 309 20.01 -16.00 7.56
N TRP A 310 18.74 -16.38 7.42
CA TRP A 310 18.28 -17.33 6.41
C TRP A 310 17.98 -16.68 5.06
N VAL A 311 17.86 -15.35 4.95
CA VAL A 311 17.59 -14.70 3.65
C VAL A 311 18.87 -14.75 2.79
N PRO A 312 18.85 -15.43 1.63
CA PRO A 312 20.01 -15.51 0.75
C PRO A 312 20.46 -14.12 0.29
N VAL A 313 21.78 -13.92 0.13
CA VAL A 313 22.42 -12.66 -0.36
C VAL A 313 22.31 -11.47 0.59
N LEU A 314 21.18 -11.29 1.28
CA LEU A 314 20.88 -10.14 2.13
C LEU A 314 21.18 -10.38 3.62
N ARG A 315 21.50 -11.60 4.03
CA ARG A 315 21.85 -12.00 5.41
C ARG A 315 22.63 -10.92 6.17
N GLY A 316 22.06 -10.45 7.28
CA GLY A 316 22.71 -9.50 8.20
C GLY A 316 22.87 -8.08 7.66
N ARG A 317 22.42 -7.79 6.43
CA ARG A 317 22.45 -6.43 5.88
C ARG A 317 21.30 -5.60 6.44
N PRO A 318 21.47 -4.27 6.57
CA PRO A 318 20.38 -3.40 6.97
C PRO A 318 19.27 -3.41 5.90
N VAL A 319 18.01 -3.45 6.35
CA VAL A 319 16.84 -3.28 5.47
C VAL A 319 16.75 -1.80 5.09
N PRO A 320 16.79 -1.45 3.78
CA PRO A 320 16.62 -0.07 3.36
C PRO A 320 15.23 0.44 3.74
N VAL A 321 15.15 1.59 4.43
CA VAL A 321 13.88 2.14 4.96
C VAL A 321 12.78 2.24 3.90
N ARG A 322 13.15 2.58 2.66
CA ARG A 322 12.21 2.69 1.54
C ARG A 322 11.44 1.41 1.23
N VAL A 323 12.01 0.22 1.49
CA VAL A 323 11.39 -1.05 1.10
C VAL A 323 10.09 -1.30 1.88
N PRO A 324 10.10 -1.40 3.23
CA PRO A 324 8.86 -1.59 3.99
C PRO A 324 7.92 -0.39 3.90
N VAL A 325 8.45 0.83 3.76
CA VAL A 325 7.61 2.04 3.65
C VAL A 325 6.83 2.07 2.34
N VAL A 326 7.47 1.76 1.21
CA VAL A 326 6.78 1.72 -0.09
C VAL A 326 5.85 0.52 -0.15
N ALA A 327 6.29 -0.68 0.27
CA ALA A 327 5.46 -1.87 0.24
C ALA A 327 4.21 -1.71 1.14
N GLY A 328 4.40 -1.40 2.43
CA GLY A 328 3.27 -1.23 3.35
C GLY A 328 2.44 0.03 3.05
N GLY A 329 3.06 1.09 2.54
CA GLY A 329 2.36 2.29 2.08
C GLY A 329 1.45 2.01 0.88
N LEU A 330 1.91 1.22 -0.09
CA LEU A 330 1.08 0.78 -1.23
C LEU A 330 -0.13 -0.02 -0.74
N VAL A 331 0.08 -1.00 0.14
CA VAL A 331 -1.03 -1.77 0.72
C VAL A 331 -2.00 -0.87 1.48
N ALA A 332 -1.50 0.06 2.29
CA ALA A 332 -2.34 1.01 3.02
C ALA A 332 -3.20 1.86 2.09
N VAL A 333 -2.62 2.40 1.00
CA VAL A 333 -3.35 3.19 0.01
C VAL A 333 -4.44 2.36 -0.67
N VAL A 334 -4.14 1.12 -1.06
CA VAL A 334 -5.13 0.22 -1.69
C VAL A 334 -6.26 -0.14 -0.72
N LEU A 335 -5.96 -0.39 0.56
CA LEU A 335 -6.98 -0.65 1.58
C LEU A 335 -7.89 0.55 1.79
N LEU A 336 -7.31 1.76 1.87
CA LEU A 336 -8.08 2.99 2.01
C LEU A 336 -8.95 3.26 0.78
N ALA A 337 -8.42 3.02 -0.43
CA ALA A 337 -9.19 3.15 -1.67
C ALA A 337 -10.36 2.15 -1.72
N ALA A 338 -10.16 0.91 -1.28
CA ALA A 338 -11.24 -0.09 -1.27
C ALA A 338 -12.25 0.09 -0.13
N SER A 339 -11.95 0.93 0.87
CA SER A 339 -12.74 1.05 2.09
C SER A 339 -14.21 1.41 1.85
N PRO A 340 -14.57 2.41 1.03
CA PRO A 340 -15.98 2.75 0.79
C PRO A 340 -16.78 1.58 0.23
N GLY A 341 -16.20 0.83 -0.72
CA GLY A 341 -16.86 -0.34 -1.31
C GLY A 341 -17.04 -1.48 -0.31
N MET A 342 -16.01 -1.79 0.48
CA MET A 342 -16.11 -2.81 1.52
C MET A 342 -17.11 -2.45 2.62
N LEU A 343 -17.17 -1.16 3.00
CA LEU A 343 -18.16 -0.67 3.96
C LEU A 343 -19.58 -0.76 3.38
N ALA A 344 -19.77 -0.41 2.11
CA ALA A 344 -21.06 -0.51 1.44
C ALA A 344 -21.58 -1.96 1.42
N ILE A 345 -20.73 -2.94 1.09
CA ILE A 345 -21.07 -4.37 1.13
C ILE A 345 -21.50 -4.77 2.55
N GLY A 346 -20.71 -4.44 3.56
CA GLY A 346 -21.02 -4.81 4.95
C GLY A 346 -22.31 -4.17 5.49
N VAL A 347 -22.55 -2.89 5.18
CA VAL A 347 -23.76 -2.18 5.59
C VAL A 347 -25.00 -2.70 4.86
N ALA A 348 -24.89 -3.01 3.56
CA ALA A 348 -25.96 -3.64 2.81
C ALA A 348 -26.32 -5.03 3.38
N GLY A 349 -25.32 -5.82 3.77
CA GLY A 349 -25.52 -7.09 4.47
C GLY A 349 -26.28 -6.94 5.78
N LEU A 350 -25.96 -5.92 6.59
CA LEU A 350 -26.72 -5.63 7.82
C LEU A 350 -28.18 -5.28 7.54
N GLY A 351 -28.44 -4.48 6.49
CA GLY A 351 -29.78 -4.06 6.12
C GLY A 351 -30.65 -5.16 5.52
N SER A 352 -30.03 -6.11 4.82
CA SER A 352 -30.71 -7.25 4.16
C SER A 352 -30.82 -8.50 5.04
N GLY A 353 -30.07 -8.57 6.14
CA GLY A 353 -29.97 -9.77 6.98
C GLY A 353 -28.95 -10.80 6.49
N GLU A 354 -28.20 -10.51 5.43
CA GLU A 354 -27.13 -11.34 4.89
C GLU A 354 -25.90 -11.28 5.81
N LEU A 355 -25.90 -12.13 6.85
CA LEU A 355 -24.89 -12.13 7.91
C LEU A 355 -23.45 -12.32 7.40
N PHE A 356 -23.24 -13.05 6.31
CA PHE A 356 -21.91 -13.25 5.72
C PHE A 356 -21.37 -11.95 5.12
N GLU A 357 -22.22 -11.18 4.42
CA GLU A 357 -21.84 -9.86 3.91
C GLU A 357 -21.57 -8.89 5.05
N ALA A 358 -22.46 -8.86 6.06
CA ALA A 358 -22.28 -8.05 7.27
C ALA A 358 -20.95 -8.36 7.99
N ALA A 359 -20.54 -9.63 8.01
CA ALA A 359 -19.30 -10.06 8.65
C ALA A 359 -18.06 -9.42 8.02
N PHE A 360 -18.09 -8.94 6.77
CA PHE A 360 -16.93 -8.25 6.16
C PHE A 360 -16.49 -7.00 6.93
N LEU A 361 -17.39 -6.35 7.68
CA LEU A 361 -17.04 -5.22 8.55
C LEU A 361 -16.00 -5.58 9.61
N VAL A 362 -15.98 -6.84 10.05
CA VAL A 362 -15.08 -7.36 11.09
C VAL A 362 -14.01 -8.27 10.49
N LEU A 363 -14.39 -9.09 9.52
CA LEU A 363 -13.51 -10.07 8.90
C LEU A 363 -12.43 -9.40 8.03
N PHE A 364 -12.78 -8.28 7.40
CA PHE A 364 -11.89 -7.56 6.49
C PHE A 364 -12.02 -6.04 6.69
N PRO A 365 -11.59 -5.51 7.85
CA PRO A 365 -11.87 -4.15 8.27
C PRO A 365 -10.90 -3.16 7.59
N THR A 366 -11.09 -2.97 6.28
CA THR A 366 -10.16 -2.26 5.39
C THR A 366 -9.82 -0.84 5.82
N LEU A 367 -10.80 -0.08 6.34
CA LEU A 367 -10.57 1.29 6.79
C LEU A 367 -9.63 1.37 8.01
N PRO A 368 -9.97 0.78 9.18
CA PRO A 368 -9.06 0.83 10.33
C PRO A 368 -7.73 0.11 10.05
N TRP A 369 -7.74 -0.95 9.23
CA TRP A 369 -6.51 -1.63 8.83
C TRP A 369 -5.61 -0.72 7.97
N GLY A 370 -6.16 -0.08 6.95
CA GLY A 370 -5.43 0.84 6.07
C GLY A 370 -4.87 2.04 6.83
N LEU A 371 -5.67 2.65 7.72
CA LEU A 371 -5.22 3.78 8.56
C LEU A 371 -4.11 3.35 9.53
N ALA A 372 -4.28 2.21 10.20
CA ALA A 372 -3.27 1.68 11.11
C ALA A 372 -1.96 1.34 10.38
N LEU A 373 -2.05 0.76 9.17
CA LEU A 373 -0.88 0.42 8.36
C LEU A 373 -0.16 1.68 7.86
N ALA A 374 -0.90 2.69 7.37
CA ALA A 374 -0.35 3.99 6.99
C ALA A 374 0.38 4.65 8.17
N ALA A 375 -0.22 4.60 9.36
CA ALA A 375 0.40 5.07 10.59
C ALA A 375 1.66 4.25 10.92
N ALA A 376 1.61 2.91 10.86
CA ALA A 376 2.73 2.04 11.18
C ALA A 376 3.94 2.27 10.27
N VAL A 377 3.76 2.37 8.95
CA VAL A 377 4.86 2.66 8.02
C VAL A 377 5.41 4.08 8.19
N THR A 378 4.54 5.04 8.54
CA THR A 378 4.95 6.41 8.85
C THR A 378 5.80 6.44 10.12
N ALA A 379 5.37 5.76 11.18
CA ALA A 379 6.16 5.63 12.40
C ALA A 379 7.51 4.96 12.15
N TYR A 380 7.53 3.88 11.36
CA TYR A 380 8.76 3.20 10.98
C TYR A 380 9.73 4.15 10.27
N ALA A 381 9.24 4.93 9.29
CA ALA A 381 10.04 5.93 8.59
C ALA A 381 10.54 7.05 9.54
N LEU A 382 9.70 7.52 10.45
CA LEU A 382 10.02 8.59 11.40
C LEU A 382 10.99 8.15 12.50
N ARG A 383 10.93 6.89 12.92
CA ARG A 383 11.86 6.30 13.89
C ARG A 383 13.24 6.10 13.27
N ARG A 384 13.26 5.68 12.00
CA ARG A 384 14.49 5.32 11.27
C ARG A 384 15.15 6.49 10.53
N ARG A 385 14.57 7.70 10.57
CA ARG A 385 15.16 8.87 9.90
C ARG A 385 16.31 9.45 10.75
N GLY A 386 17.49 9.51 10.15
CA GLY A 386 18.67 10.12 10.76
C GLY A 386 18.72 11.65 10.62
N ALA A 387 19.94 12.17 10.69
CA ALA A 387 20.24 13.55 10.32
C ALA A 387 19.90 13.80 8.83
N CYS A 388 19.24 14.93 8.55
CA CYS A 388 18.88 15.28 7.18
C CYS A 388 20.10 15.86 6.46
N ALA A 389 20.48 15.27 5.33
CA ALA A 389 21.58 15.78 4.50
C ALA A 389 21.34 17.21 3.98
N SER A 390 20.08 17.65 3.85
CA SER A 390 19.73 18.96 3.29
C SER A 390 19.73 20.10 4.32
N CYS A 391 19.29 19.86 5.56
CA CYS A 391 19.20 20.90 6.59
C CYS A 391 20.07 20.64 7.83
N GLY A 392 20.81 19.52 7.88
CA GLY A 392 21.65 19.13 9.01
C GLY A 392 20.89 18.70 10.27
N GLN A 393 19.58 18.96 10.36
CA GLN A 393 18.81 18.66 11.57
C GLN A 393 18.56 17.16 11.73
N GLY A 394 18.60 16.69 12.98
CA GLY A 394 18.28 15.31 13.39
C GLY A 394 19.35 14.69 14.26
N GLY A 395 19.06 13.50 14.77
CA GLY A 395 20.00 12.64 15.48
C GLY A 395 20.20 11.31 14.76
N PRO A 396 20.95 10.36 15.35
CA PRO A 396 21.05 9.01 14.81
C PRO A 396 19.67 8.32 14.75
N PRO A 397 19.47 7.38 13.81
CA PRO A 397 18.26 6.56 13.76
C PRO A 397 18.05 5.79 15.07
N LEU A 398 16.81 5.71 15.53
CA LEU A 398 16.46 4.90 16.70
C LEU A 398 16.22 3.44 16.27
N ALA A 399 16.98 2.51 16.85
CA ALA A 399 16.86 1.08 16.56
C ALA A 399 15.78 0.42 17.42
N VAL A 400 15.32 -0.76 17.03
CA VAL A 400 14.46 -1.54 17.92
C VAL A 400 15.27 -2.04 19.12
N GLY A 401 14.86 -1.64 20.33
CA GLY A 401 15.46 -2.08 21.59
C GLY A 401 16.52 -1.14 22.19
N SER A 402 16.74 0.04 21.57
CA SER A 402 17.55 1.13 22.12
C SER A 402 16.78 2.03 23.07
#